data_AF-A0A9P6H7Z1-F1
#
_entry.id   AF-A0A9P6H7Z1-F1
#
_cell.length_a   1.000
_cell.length_b   1.000
_cell.length_c   1.000
_cell.angle_alpha   90.00
_cell.angle_beta   90.00
_cell.angle_gamma   90.00
#
_symmetry.space_group_name_H-M   'P 1'
#
loop_
_entity.id
_entity.type
_entity.pdbx_description
1 polymer ?
#
loop_
_entity_poly.entity_id
_entity_poly.type
_entity_poly.pdbx_seq_one_letter_code
_entity_poly.pdbx_strand_id
1 'polypeptide(L)'
;MPKTHLDRTGWVHDLNFRTNSVRQYLHTKIQAARSFIYQLGHAVAGARVDGLLKSTSSVPTLNSFCEQLGQLGKEFNVSQMMVVDLLHEFELGVWKALFIHLIRILHAASERPGILVDILNTRFRQVPTFGRFTIRRFHNNVSDMKKLAARDFEDILQCSIPIFEGLLPEPFNRMLLRLLYKAAEWHALAKLRMHTESTLDLLEAVTKDFGRLMRQFRDKTSETFETVELPRETGT
;
A
#
# COMPACT_ATOMS: atom_id res chain seq x y z
N MET A 1 -6.99 -2.67 11.50
CA MET A 1 -6.03 -2.03 12.42
C MET A 1 -6.19 -0.52 12.30
N PRO A 2 -6.20 0.26 13.40
CA PRO A 2 -6.20 1.72 13.34
C PRO A 2 -4.96 2.24 12.58
N LYS A 3 -5.12 3.32 11.80
CA LYS A 3 -4.00 3.91 11.03
C LYS A 3 -2.84 4.36 11.92
N THR A 4 -3.13 4.75 13.15
CA THR A 4 -2.15 5.18 14.16
C THR A 4 -1.19 4.08 14.60
N HIS A 5 -1.47 2.81 14.30
CA HIS A 5 -0.61 1.68 14.67
C HIS A 5 0.07 1.03 13.46
N LEU A 6 -0.01 1.61 12.25
CA LEU A 6 0.57 1.02 11.04
C LEU A 6 2.08 0.77 11.16
N ASP A 7 2.77 1.60 11.94
CA ASP A 7 4.19 1.43 12.26
C ASP A 7 4.47 0.10 12.99
N ARG A 8 3.49 -0.49 13.67
CA ARG A 8 3.61 -1.76 14.41
C ARG A 8 3.43 -3.00 13.53
N THR A 9 3.28 -2.83 12.22
CA THR A 9 3.12 -3.96 11.28
C THR A 9 4.23 -5.00 11.48
N GLY A 10 3.83 -6.27 11.61
CA GLY A 10 4.73 -7.40 11.83
C GLY A 10 5.17 -7.59 13.29
N TRP A 11 4.61 -6.86 14.26
CA TRP A 11 4.78 -7.20 15.68
C TRP A 11 3.84 -8.34 16.09
N VAL A 12 4.20 -9.08 17.14
CA VAL A 12 3.34 -10.14 17.71
C VAL A 12 1.95 -9.60 18.07
N HIS A 13 1.90 -8.39 18.64
CA HIS A 13 0.62 -7.73 18.94
C HIS A 13 -0.18 -7.41 17.67
N ASP A 14 0.45 -6.99 16.57
CA ASP A 14 -0.24 -6.75 15.30
C ASP A 14 -0.83 -8.05 14.74
N LEU A 15 -0.07 -9.15 14.77
CA LEU A 15 -0.54 -10.47 14.35
C LEU A 15 -1.73 -10.94 15.20
N ASN A 16 -1.60 -10.87 16.53
CA ASN A 16 -2.69 -11.20 17.44
C ASN A 16 -3.92 -10.34 17.20
N PHE A 17 -3.74 -9.04 16.93
CA PHE A 17 -4.85 -8.15 16.58
C PHE A 17 -5.53 -8.59 15.29
N ARG A 18 -4.78 -8.95 14.24
CA ARG A 18 -5.35 -9.40 12.95
C ARG A 18 -6.15 -10.69 13.09
N THR A 19 -5.70 -11.62 13.93
CA THR A 19 -6.40 -12.88 14.20
C THR A 19 -7.66 -12.66 15.05
N ASN A 20 -7.57 -11.82 16.09
CA ASN A 20 -8.67 -11.66 17.06
C ASN A 20 -9.68 -10.57 16.66
N SER A 21 -9.29 -9.63 15.80
CA SER A 21 -10.11 -8.49 15.37
C SER A 21 -10.39 -8.56 13.86
N VAL A 22 -10.87 -9.72 13.41
CA VAL A 22 -11.31 -9.94 12.03
C VAL A 22 -12.40 -8.92 11.69
N ARG A 23 -12.31 -8.32 10.50
CA ARG A 23 -13.34 -7.41 10.01
C ARG A 23 -14.69 -8.12 9.98
N GLN A 24 -15.74 -7.45 10.44
CA GLN A 24 -17.10 -7.94 10.35
C GLN A 24 -17.91 -7.05 9.41
N TYR A 25 -18.79 -7.66 8.64
CA TYR A 25 -19.74 -6.94 7.83
C TYR A 25 -20.91 -6.44 8.70
N LEU A 26 -21.05 -5.12 8.82
CA LEU A 26 -22.00 -4.48 9.75
C LEU A 26 -23.34 -4.22 9.06
N HIS A 27 -24.05 -5.29 8.69
CA HIS A 27 -25.29 -5.23 7.92
C HIS A 27 -26.31 -4.25 8.50
N THR A 28 -26.56 -4.30 9.81
CA THR A 28 -27.53 -3.42 10.50
C THR A 28 -27.17 -1.94 10.40
N LYS A 29 -25.89 -1.60 10.56
CA LYS A 29 -25.40 -0.21 10.43
C LYS A 29 -25.49 0.28 8.99
N ILE A 30 -25.18 -0.59 8.02
CA ILE A 30 -25.27 -0.27 6.59
C ILE A 30 -26.73 -0.02 6.19
N GLN A 31 -27.67 -0.87 6.63
CA GLN A 31 -29.09 -0.65 6.38
C GLN A 31 -29.60 0.65 7.01
N ALA A 32 -29.25 0.93 8.27
CA ALA A 32 -29.63 2.17 8.92
C ALA A 32 -29.07 3.41 8.20
N ALA A 33 -27.81 3.35 7.76
CA ALA A 33 -27.20 4.41 6.96
C ALA A 33 -27.93 4.62 5.62
N ARG A 34 -28.35 3.53 4.96
CA ARG A 34 -29.16 3.61 3.74
C ARG A 34 -30.54 4.20 3.99
N SER A 35 -31.22 3.85 5.08
CA SER A 35 -32.49 4.49 5.45
C SER A 35 -32.30 5.99 5.66
N PHE A 36 -31.22 6.42 6.32
CA PHE A 36 -30.92 7.85 6.45
C PHE A 36 -30.76 8.55 5.09
N ILE A 37 -30.09 7.91 4.13
CA ILE A 37 -29.85 8.49 2.81
C ILE A 37 -31.13 8.51 1.97
N TYR A 38 -31.75 7.35 1.76
CA TYR A 38 -32.80 7.18 0.76
C TYR A 38 -34.20 7.50 1.27
N GLN A 39 -34.47 7.33 2.57
CA GLN A 39 -35.81 7.55 3.13
C GLN A 39 -35.91 8.92 3.82
N LEU A 40 -34.82 9.37 4.46
CA LEU A 40 -34.79 10.60 5.25
C LEU A 40 -34.00 11.74 4.59
N GLY A 41 -33.44 11.51 3.40
CA GLY A 41 -32.79 12.55 2.60
C GLY A 41 -31.49 13.11 3.19
N HIS A 42 -30.84 12.39 4.11
CA HIS A 42 -29.55 12.82 4.66
C HIS A 42 -28.41 12.68 3.64
N ALA A 43 -27.46 13.61 3.69
CA ALA A 43 -26.25 13.53 2.86
C ALA A 43 -25.44 12.26 3.18
N VAL A 44 -24.87 11.66 2.14
CA VAL A 44 -24.03 10.44 2.25
C VAL A 44 -22.80 10.66 3.16
N ALA A 45 -22.19 11.84 3.09
CA ALA A 45 -21.10 12.27 3.96
C ALA A 45 -21.59 13.11 5.16
N GLY A 46 -22.87 12.99 5.53
CA GLY A 46 -23.46 13.72 6.64
C GLY A 46 -23.18 13.07 7.99
N ALA A 47 -23.20 13.86 9.07
CA ALA A 47 -22.87 13.43 10.43
C ALA A 47 -23.61 12.16 10.89
N ARG A 48 -24.87 11.96 10.48
CA ARG A 48 -25.66 10.77 10.82
C ARG A 48 -25.16 9.50 10.15
N VAL A 49 -24.75 9.57 8.89
CA VAL A 49 -24.18 8.43 8.14
C VAL A 49 -22.76 8.16 8.62
N ASP A 50 -21.96 9.21 8.77
CA ASP A 50 -20.60 9.14 9.28
C ASP A 50 -20.54 8.52 10.69
N GLY A 51 -21.46 8.89 11.58
CA GLY A 51 -21.56 8.33 12.93
C GLY A 51 -21.76 6.80 12.94
N LEU A 52 -22.38 6.24 11.89
CA LEU A 52 -22.58 4.80 11.77
C LEU A 52 -21.39 4.08 11.13
N LEU A 53 -20.82 4.66 10.07
CA LEU A 53 -19.93 3.91 9.16
C LEU A 53 -18.46 4.32 9.23
N LYS A 54 -18.16 5.57 9.60
CA LYS A 54 -16.81 6.16 9.47
C LYS A 54 -15.75 5.45 10.31
N SER A 55 -16.10 5.09 11.54
CA SER A 55 -15.18 4.41 12.48
C SER A 55 -14.67 3.07 11.98
N THR A 56 -15.42 2.41 11.10
CA THR A 56 -15.05 1.10 10.51
C THR A 56 -14.69 1.21 9.03
N SER A 57 -14.61 2.43 8.51
CA SER A 57 -14.42 2.73 7.09
C SER A 57 -15.37 1.91 6.20
N SER A 58 -16.61 1.76 6.66
CA SER A 58 -17.68 1.09 5.92
C SER A 58 -18.36 2.08 4.98
N VAL A 59 -19.01 1.57 3.94
CA VAL A 59 -19.79 2.36 2.98
C VAL A 59 -21.23 1.88 2.96
N PRO A 60 -22.22 2.72 2.61
CA PRO A 60 -23.65 2.37 2.60
C PRO A 60 -24.04 1.49 1.40
N THR A 61 -23.18 0.55 1.04
CA THR A 61 -23.34 -0.40 -0.07
C THR A 61 -23.71 -1.76 0.50
N LEU A 62 -24.82 -2.32 0.01
CA LEU A 62 -25.20 -3.68 0.34
C LEU A 62 -24.31 -4.65 -0.44
N ASN A 63 -23.78 -5.65 0.27
CA ASN A 63 -23.00 -6.71 -0.32
C ASN A 63 -23.94 -7.85 -0.77
N SER A 64 -23.92 -8.18 -2.07
CA SER A 64 -24.77 -9.23 -2.63
C SER A 64 -24.52 -10.61 -2.03
N PHE A 65 -23.28 -10.94 -1.65
CA PHE A 65 -22.97 -12.18 -0.93
C PHE A 65 -23.61 -12.20 0.45
N CYS A 66 -23.64 -11.07 1.16
CA CYS A 66 -24.36 -10.99 2.44
C CYS A 66 -25.87 -11.19 2.26
N GLU A 67 -26.46 -10.67 1.19
CA GLU A 67 -27.90 -10.82 0.93
C GLU A 67 -28.29 -12.25 0.53
N GLN A 68 -27.47 -12.90 -0.30
CA GLN A 68 -27.74 -14.25 -0.81
C GLN A 68 -27.30 -15.34 0.16
N LEU A 69 -26.09 -15.22 0.73
CA LEU A 69 -25.50 -16.23 1.62
C LEU A 69 -25.80 -15.97 3.10
N GLY A 70 -26.20 -14.76 3.48
CA GLY A 70 -26.62 -14.48 4.86
C GLY A 70 -27.88 -15.26 5.28
N GLN A 71 -28.66 -15.77 4.31
CA GLN A 71 -29.78 -16.67 4.55
C GLN A 71 -29.34 -18.08 4.97
N LEU A 72 -28.11 -18.49 4.62
CA LEU A 72 -27.53 -19.77 4.99
C LEU A 72 -27.03 -19.82 6.45
N GLY A 73 -27.05 -18.68 7.15
CA GLY A 73 -26.75 -18.56 8.56
C GLY A 73 -26.24 -17.18 8.94
N LYS A 74 -26.64 -16.68 10.12
CA LYS A 74 -26.20 -15.39 10.68
C LYS A 74 -24.69 -15.34 10.98
N GLU A 75 -24.00 -16.47 10.90
CA GLU A 75 -22.57 -16.62 11.20
C GLU A 75 -21.66 -16.46 9.97
N PHE A 76 -22.22 -16.37 8.75
CA PHE A 76 -21.40 -16.23 7.54
C PHE A 76 -20.82 -14.81 7.42
N ASN A 77 -19.55 -14.63 7.79
CA ASN A 77 -18.85 -13.36 7.66
C ASN A 77 -18.16 -13.24 6.29
N VAL A 78 -18.78 -12.52 5.35
CA VAL A 78 -18.21 -12.27 4.01
C VAL A 78 -16.79 -11.70 4.05
N SER A 79 -16.43 -10.94 5.10
CA SER A 79 -15.08 -10.37 5.21
C SER A 79 -13.98 -11.43 5.35
N GLN A 80 -14.32 -12.66 5.79
CA GLN A 80 -13.37 -13.78 5.87
C GLN A 80 -13.20 -14.51 4.53
N MET A 81 -14.20 -14.41 3.65
CA MET A 81 -14.13 -14.99 2.31
C MET A 81 -13.34 -14.09 1.34
N MET A 82 -13.42 -12.78 1.51
CA MET A 82 -12.81 -11.83 0.61
C MET A 82 -11.29 -11.77 0.81
N VAL A 83 -10.54 -11.91 -0.29
CA VAL A 83 -9.09 -11.73 -0.32
C VAL A 83 -8.75 -10.24 -0.32
N VAL A 84 -7.59 -9.90 0.26
CA VAL A 84 -7.06 -8.54 0.26
C VAL A 84 -6.81 -8.07 -1.18
N ASP A 85 -7.28 -6.86 -1.49
CA ASP A 85 -6.99 -6.21 -2.76
C ASP A 85 -5.58 -5.60 -2.73
N LEU A 86 -4.60 -6.35 -3.24
CA LEU A 86 -3.19 -5.90 -3.27
C LEU A 86 -2.97 -4.66 -4.15
N LEU A 87 -3.80 -4.46 -5.17
CA LEU A 87 -3.67 -3.32 -6.07
C LEU A 87 -4.00 -2.03 -5.33
N HIS A 88 -5.04 -2.02 -4.50
CA HIS A 88 -5.39 -0.85 -3.71
C HIS A 88 -4.61 -0.75 -2.40
N GLU A 89 -4.52 -1.83 -1.64
CA GLU A 89 -3.96 -1.80 -0.29
C GLU A 89 -2.43 -1.70 -0.30
N PHE A 90 -1.77 -2.37 -1.24
CA PHE A 90 -0.31 -2.38 -1.31
C PHE A 90 0.24 -1.49 -2.43
N GLU A 91 -0.10 -1.74 -3.69
CA GLU A 91 0.52 -1.03 -4.83
C GLU A 91 0.22 0.46 -4.81
N LEU A 92 -1.06 0.83 -4.71
CA LEU A 92 -1.49 2.23 -4.59
C LEU A 92 -1.37 2.79 -3.17
N GLY A 93 -1.40 1.92 -2.16
CA GLY A 93 -1.32 2.31 -0.75
C GLY A 93 0.12 2.41 -0.28
N VAL A 94 0.66 1.28 0.19
CA VAL A 94 1.98 1.19 0.83
C VAL A 94 3.13 1.53 -0.12
N TRP A 95 3.17 0.88 -1.29
CA TRP A 95 4.28 1.02 -2.23
C TRP A 95 4.36 2.43 -2.80
N LYS A 96 3.24 2.99 -3.30
CA LYS A 96 3.20 4.37 -3.75
C LYS A 96 3.68 5.35 -2.68
N ALA A 97 3.25 5.19 -1.43
CA ALA A 97 3.69 6.06 -0.33
C ALA A 97 5.20 5.94 -0.08
N LEU A 98 5.74 4.71 -0.08
CA LEU A 98 7.18 4.48 0.01
C LEU A 98 7.92 5.13 -1.17
N PHE A 99 7.45 4.91 -2.40
CA PHE A 99 8.06 5.45 -3.60
C PHE A 99 8.11 6.99 -3.57
N ILE A 100 7.02 7.66 -3.18
CA ILE A 100 7.00 9.12 -2.95
C ILE A 100 8.09 9.52 -1.96
N HIS A 101 8.21 8.82 -0.84
CA HIS A 101 9.23 9.11 0.16
C HIS A 101 10.66 8.92 -0.39
N LEU A 102 10.90 7.90 -1.21
CA LEU A 102 12.20 7.70 -1.87
C LEU A 102 12.54 8.87 -2.80
N ILE A 103 11.58 9.37 -3.58
CA ILE A 103 11.79 10.54 -4.43
C ILE A 103 12.14 11.78 -3.59
N ARG A 104 11.46 12.01 -2.47
CA ARG A 104 11.79 13.10 -1.54
C ARG A 104 13.21 12.98 -0.99
N ILE A 105 13.64 11.76 -0.62
CA ILE A 105 15.02 11.51 -0.18
C ILE A 105 16.01 11.83 -1.30
N LEU A 106 15.75 11.42 -2.55
CA LEU A 106 16.64 11.72 -3.67
C LEU A 106 16.79 13.22 -3.92
N HIS A 107 15.74 14.02 -3.68
CA HIS A 107 15.85 15.49 -3.74
C HIS A 107 16.72 16.05 -2.61
N ALA A 108 16.62 15.49 -1.40
CA ALA A 108 17.39 15.93 -0.23
C ALA A 108 18.84 15.42 -0.20
N ALA A 109 19.14 14.30 -0.87
CA ALA A 109 20.43 13.63 -0.81
C ALA A 109 21.52 14.26 -1.68
N SER A 110 21.18 15.18 -2.58
CA SER A 110 22.14 15.82 -3.49
C SER A 110 22.21 17.33 -3.28
N GLU A 111 23.43 17.89 -3.30
CA GLU A 111 23.66 19.34 -3.23
C GLU A 111 22.98 20.11 -4.37
N ARG A 112 22.84 19.47 -5.54
CA ARG A 112 22.08 19.98 -6.69
C ARG A 112 20.71 19.31 -6.74
N PRO A 113 19.62 19.98 -6.32
CA PRO A 113 18.30 19.38 -6.28
C PRO A 113 17.90 18.79 -7.64
N GLY A 114 17.48 17.53 -7.65
CA GLY A 114 16.90 16.87 -8.82
C GLY A 114 17.87 16.02 -9.66
N ILE A 115 19.19 16.12 -9.49
CA ILE A 115 20.13 15.34 -10.31
C ILE A 115 19.95 13.83 -10.14
N LEU A 116 19.75 13.36 -8.91
CA LEU A 116 19.52 11.93 -8.64
C LEU A 116 18.16 11.45 -9.18
N VAL A 117 17.17 12.34 -9.21
CA VAL A 117 15.85 12.06 -9.76
C VAL A 117 15.90 11.96 -11.29
N ASP A 118 16.71 12.79 -11.95
CA ASP A 118 16.94 12.70 -13.40
C ASP A 118 17.67 11.41 -13.78
N ILE A 119 18.64 10.98 -12.97
CA ILE A 119 19.31 9.68 -13.15
C ILE A 119 18.28 8.55 -12.98
N LEU A 120 17.45 8.59 -11.93
CA LEU A 120 16.38 7.61 -11.72
C LEU A 120 15.43 7.53 -12.93
N ASN A 121 14.96 8.67 -13.44
CA ASN A 121 14.09 8.70 -14.61
C ASN A 121 14.78 8.17 -15.87
N THR A 122 16.07 8.48 -16.05
CA THR A 122 16.88 7.96 -17.17
C THR A 122 16.98 6.45 -17.10
N ARG A 123 17.27 5.89 -15.93
CA ARG A 123 17.34 4.44 -15.71
C ARG A 123 16.00 3.77 -15.97
N PHE A 124 14.88 4.33 -15.50
CA PHE A 124 13.56 3.76 -15.79
C PHE A 124 13.27 3.69 -17.29
N ARG A 125 13.62 4.71 -18.06
CA ARG A 125 13.44 4.72 -19.53
C ARG A 125 14.31 3.69 -20.26
N GLN A 126 15.40 3.25 -19.65
CA GLN A 126 16.30 2.23 -20.19
C GLN A 126 15.82 0.81 -19.91
N VAL A 127 14.83 0.62 -19.04
CA VAL A 127 14.28 -0.71 -18.76
C VAL A 127 13.64 -1.27 -20.04
N PRO A 128 14.10 -2.42 -20.55
CA PRO A 128 13.49 -3.04 -21.72
C PRO A 128 12.10 -3.56 -21.37
N THR A 129 11.22 -3.60 -22.36
CA THR A 129 9.93 -4.29 -22.21
C THR A 129 10.16 -5.78 -21.95
N PHE A 130 9.39 -6.37 -21.03
CA PHE A 130 9.47 -7.80 -20.71
C PHE A 130 8.09 -8.44 -20.71
N GLY A 131 7.97 -9.60 -21.36
CA GLY A 131 6.69 -10.24 -21.60
C GLY A 131 5.79 -9.43 -22.54
N ARG A 132 4.74 -10.06 -23.08
CA ARG A 132 3.81 -9.39 -24.02
C ARG A 132 3.08 -8.22 -23.35
N PHE A 133 2.87 -8.28 -22.04
CA PHE A 133 2.14 -7.26 -21.26
C PHE A 133 2.63 -7.10 -19.81
N THR A 134 3.77 -7.69 -19.42
CA THR A 134 4.22 -7.73 -18.02
C THR A 134 4.92 -6.43 -17.64
N ILE A 135 6.08 -6.13 -18.24
CA ILE A 135 6.76 -4.84 -18.08
C ILE A 135 6.61 -4.04 -19.36
N ARG A 136 5.93 -2.90 -19.25
CA ARG A 136 5.79 -1.94 -20.36
C ARG A 136 6.89 -0.88 -20.32
N ARG A 137 7.06 -0.20 -21.44
CA ARG A 137 8.04 0.88 -21.56
C ARG A 137 7.65 2.08 -20.69
N PHE A 138 8.58 2.56 -19.88
CA PHE A 138 8.41 3.80 -19.10
C PHE A 138 8.71 5.02 -19.98
N HIS A 139 7.67 5.65 -20.53
CA HIS A 139 7.83 6.79 -21.44
C HIS A 139 8.01 8.14 -20.70
N ASN A 140 7.28 8.33 -19.61
CA ASN A 140 7.30 9.57 -18.83
C ASN A 140 8.29 9.48 -17.67
N ASN A 141 8.61 10.64 -17.07
CA ASN A 141 9.29 10.66 -15.77
C ASN A 141 8.45 9.88 -14.75
N VAL A 142 9.00 8.79 -14.24
CA VAL A 142 8.33 7.94 -13.23
C VAL A 142 8.25 8.69 -11.90
N SER A 143 9.25 9.53 -11.59
CA SER A 143 9.25 10.40 -10.42
C SER A 143 8.03 11.32 -10.33
N ASP A 144 7.50 11.75 -11.48
CA ASP A 144 6.36 12.68 -11.53
C ASP A 144 5.06 11.97 -11.15
N MET A 145 5.01 10.65 -11.29
CA MET A 145 3.82 9.81 -11.07
C MET A 145 2.57 10.37 -11.77
N LYS A 146 2.73 10.87 -13.00
CA LYS A 146 1.66 11.44 -13.82
C LYS A 146 1.08 10.38 -14.74
N LYS A 147 -0.26 10.34 -14.82
CA LYS A 147 -1.01 9.44 -15.71
C LYS A 147 -0.67 7.95 -15.52
N LEU A 148 -0.33 7.57 -14.28
CA LEU A 148 -0.10 6.17 -13.91
C LEU A 148 -1.41 5.51 -13.47
N ALA A 149 -1.69 4.34 -14.03
CA ALA A 149 -2.69 3.42 -13.51
C ALA A 149 -2.10 2.60 -12.35
N ALA A 150 -2.96 1.96 -11.57
CA ALA A 150 -2.55 1.16 -10.42
C ALA A 150 -1.53 0.07 -10.78
N ARG A 151 -1.78 -0.65 -11.88
CA ARG A 151 -0.88 -1.66 -12.43
C ARG A 151 0.52 -1.14 -12.78
N ASP A 152 0.67 0.16 -13.06
CA ASP A 152 2.01 0.69 -13.37
C ASP A 152 2.87 0.78 -12.09
N PHE A 153 2.25 0.88 -10.90
CA PHE A 153 2.99 0.83 -9.63
C PHE A 153 3.59 -0.55 -9.35
N GLU A 154 2.93 -1.62 -9.77
CA GLU A 154 3.51 -2.96 -9.77
C GLU A 154 4.79 -3.03 -10.62
N ASP A 155 4.72 -2.58 -11.88
CA ASP A 155 5.88 -2.59 -12.79
C ASP A 155 7.04 -1.76 -12.21
N ILE A 156 6.74 -0.62 -11.58
CA ILE A 156 7.74 0.22 -10.92
C ILE A 156 8.41 -0.56 -9.78
N LEU A 157 7.66 -1.26 -8.93
CA LEU A 157 8.24 -2.06 -7.83
C LEU A 157 9.15 -3.16 -8.37
N GLN A 158 8.68 -3.92 -9.37
CA GLN A 158 9.43 -5.03 -9.96
C GLN A 158 10.77 -4.59 -10.54
N CYS A 159 10.83 -3.37 -11.09
CA CYS A 159 12.05 -2.81 -11.69
C CYS A 159 12.88 -1.97 -10.71
N SER A 160 12.43 -1.72 -9.47
CA SER A 160 13.02 -0.67 -8.62
C SER A 160 14.47 -0.95 -8.18
N ILE A 161 14.84 -2.19 -7.88
CA ILE A 161 16.16 -2.53 -7.32
C ILE A 161 17.31 -2.01 -8.20
N PRO A 162 17.45 -2.41 -9.49
CA PRO A 162 18.53 -1.91 -10.34
C PRO A 162 18.43 -0.41 -10.63
N ILE A 163 17.24 0.18 -10.51
CA ILE A 163 17.05 1.61 -10.73
C ILE A 163 17.63 2.44 -9.58
N PHE A 164 17.40 2.01 -8.34
CA PHE A 164 17.85 2.71 -7.15
C PHE A 164 19.30 2.39 -6.76
N GLU A 165 19.90 1.33 -7.31
CA GLU A 165 21.25 0.89 -6.97
C GLU A 165 22.30 1.98 -7.19
N GLY A 166 22.98 2.37 -6.11
CA GLY A 166 24.02 3.39 -6.13
C GLY A 166 23.52 4.82 -6.25
N LEU A 167 22.21 5.09 -6.10
CA LEU A 167 21.68 6.47 -6.11
C LEU A 167 21.89 7.21 -4.79
N LEU A 168 21.93 6.47 -3.67
CA LEU A 168 22.17 7.03 -2.35
C LEU A 168 23.61 6.75 -1.91
N PRO A 169 24.18 7.56 -1.00
CA PRO A 169 25.43 7.20 -0.35
C PRO A 169 25.22 6.00 0.60
N GLU A 170 26.30 5.27 0.88
CA GLU A 170 26.29 4.30 1.99
C GLU A 170 26.19 5.02 3.34
N PRO A 171 25.48 4.46 4.35
CA PRO A 171 24.86 3.14 4.38
C PRO A 171 23.43 3.08 3.78
N PHE A 172 22.87 4.21 3.36
CA PHE A 172 21.47 4.32 2.95
C PHE A 172 21.13 3.54 1.69
N ASN A 173 22.07 3.46 0.74
CA ASN A 173 21.91 2.63 -0.45
C ASN A 173 21.68 1.16 -0.09
N ARG A 174 22.55 0.56 0.72
CA ARG A 174 22.36 -0.83 1.16
C ARG A 174 21.05 -1.04 1.92
N MET A 175 20.68 -0.10 2.78
CA MET A 175 19.41 -0.17 3.50
C MET A 175 18.21 -0.13 2.56
N LEU A 176 18.24 0.76 1.56
CA LEU A 176 17.20 0.89 0.55
C LEU A 176 17.08 -0.37 -0.32
N LEU A 177 18.19 -0.89 -0.85
CA LEU A 177 18.16 -2.09 -1.69
C LEU A 177 17.63 -3.30 -0.93
N ARG A 178 18.00 -3.45 0.36
CA ARG A 178 17.45 -4.50 1.23
C ARG A 178 15.96 -4.32 1.45
N LEU A 179 15.49 -3.08 1.63
CA LEU A 179 14.07 -2.77 1.78
C LEU A 179 13.28 -3.10 0.51
N LEU A 180 13.77 -2.68 -0.65
CA LEU A 180 13.15 -2.97 -1.95
C LEU A 180 13.12 -4.47 -2.25
N TYR A 181 14.19 -5.20 -1.95
CA TYR A 181 14.22 -6.66 -2.05
C TYR A 181 13.11 -7.29 -1.20
N LYS A 182 12.99 -6.88 0.07
CA LYS A 182 11.96 -7.43 0.96
C LYS A 182 10.55 -7.02 0.57
N ALA A 183 10.37 -5.82 0.02
CA ALA A 183 9.08 -5.39 -0.54
C ALA A 183 8.67 -6.25 -1.75
N ALA A 184 9.61 -6.53 -2.66
CA ALA A 184 9.38 -7.38 -3.82
C ALA A 184 9.12 -8.85 -3.44
N GLU A 185 9.89 -9.39 -2.49
CA GLU A 185 9.67 -10.75 -1.94
C GLU A 185 8.29 -10.86 -1.30
N TRP A 186 7.90 -9.88 -0.48
CA TRP A 186 6.57 -9.83 0.14
C TRP A 186 5.46 -9.78 -0.91
N HIS A 187 5.60 -8.91 -1.92
CA HIS A 187 4.61 -8.74 -2.98
C HIS A 187 4.45 -10.01 -3.83
N ALA A 188 5.56 -10.67 -4.17
CA ALA A 188 5.54 -11.93 -4.91
C ALA A 188 4.82 -13.04 -4.13
N LEU A 189 5.10 -13.17 -2.82
CA LEU A 189 4.44 -14.15 -1.96
C LEU A 189 2.95 -13.85 -1.81
N ALA A 190 2.58 -12.60 -1.58
CA ALA A 190 1.19 -12.19 -1.43
C ALA A 190 0.36 -12.41 -2.71
N LYS A 191 1.01 -12.39 -3.88
CA LYS A 191 0.36 -12.62 -5.19
C LYS A 191 0.27 -14.09 -5.61
N LEU A 192 0.78 -15.02 -4.82
CA LEU A 192 0.65 -16.44 -5.14
C LEU A 192 -0.83 -16.81 -5.29
N ARG A 193 -1.17 -17.49 -6.39
CA ARG A 193 -2.55 -17.97 -6.63
C ARG A 193 -2.96 -19.10 -5.71
N MET A 194 -1.98 -19.77 -5.11
CA MET A 194 -2.16 -20.88 -4.19
C MET A 194 -1.15 -20.76 -3.08
N HIS A 195 -1.64 -20.86 -1.85
CA HIS A 195 -0.82 -20.87 -0.65
C HIS A 195 -0.77 -22.28 -0.06
N THR A 196 0.42 -22.71 0.29
CA THR A 196 0.68 -23.83 1.20
C THR A 196 1.04 -23.29 2.59
N GLU A 197 1.00 -24.14 3.62
CA GLU A 197 1.47 -23.79 4.97
C GLU A 197 2.86 -23.14 4.93
N SER A 198 3.81 -23.74 4.20
CA SER A 198 5.17 -23.20 4.06
C SER A 198 5.22 -21.80 3.42
N THR A 199 4.36 -21.50 2.44
CA THR A 199 4.31 -20.15 1.85
C THR A 199 3.65 -19.13 2.77
N LEU A 200 2.71 -19.55 3.62
CA LEU A 200 2.08 -18.69 4.61
C LEU A 200 3.06 -18.35 5.73
N ASP A 201 3.80 -19.34 6.23
CA ASP A 201 4.87 -19.14 7.21
C ASP A 201 5.93 -18.17 6.68
N LEU A 202 6.31 -18.34 5.40
CA LEU A 202 7.25 -17.44 4.74
C LEU A 202 6.67 -16.03 4.60
N LEU A 203 5.41 -15.90 4.18
CA LEU A 203 4.75 -14.59 4.08
C LEU A 203 4.69 -13.89 5.44
N GLU A 204 4.40 -14.61 6.52
CA GLU A 204 4.43 -14.06 7.88
C GLU A 204 5.83 -13.58 8.25
N ALA A 205 6.85 -14.42 8.05
CA ALA A 205 8.24 -14.07 8.34
C ALA A 205 8.70 -12.84 7.55
N VAL A 206 8.42 -12.81 6.24
CA VAL A 206 8.76 -11.67 5.37
C VAL A 206 7.99 -10.41 5.77
N THR A 207 6.74 -10.52 6.23
CA THR A 207 5.97 -9.38 6.74
C THR A 207 6.63 -8.75 7.97
N LYS A 208 7.13 -9.58 8.91
CA LYS A 208 7.88 -9.12 10.10
C LYS A 208 9.15 -8.38 9.68
N ASP A 209 9.91 -8.97 8.76
CA ASP A 209 11.14 -8.39 8.23
C ASP A 209 10.92 -7.08 7.49
N PHE A 210 9.94 -7.05 6.60
CA PHE A 210 9.59 -5.86 5.82
C PHE A 210 9.16 -4.71 6.74
N GLY A 211 8.28 -4.97 7.70
CA GLY A 211 7.86 -3.96 8.68
C GLY A 211 9.05 -3.43 9.52
N ARG A 212 9.98 -4.31 9.91
CA ARG A 212 11.20 -3.90 10.62
C ARG A 212 12.10 -3.03 9.77
N LEU A 213 12.34 -3.39 8.51
CA LEU A 213 13.18 -2.62 7.60
C LEU A 213 12.55 -1.27 7.25
N MET A 214 11.24 -1.21 7.07
CA MET A 214 10.51 0.06 6.88
C MET A 214 10.75 1.03 8.04
N ARG A 215 10.62 0.56 9.28
CA ARG A 215 10.89 1.37 10.48
C ARG A 215 12.36 1.81 10.54
N GLN A 216 13.30 0.88 10.36
CA GLN A 216 14.73 1.19 10.39
C GLN A 216 15.13 2.20 9.33
N PHE A 217 14.59 2.06 8.11
CA PHE A 217 14.83 3.00 7.02
C PHE A 217 14.28 4.38 7.39
N ARG A 218 13.00 4.48 7.77
CA ARG A 218 12.36 5.72 8.23
C ARG A 218 13.20 6.43 9.28
N ASP A 219 13.55 5.73 10.36
CA ASP A 219 14.22 6.34 11.52
C ASP A 219 15.60 6.88 11.09
N LYS A 220 16.39 6.09 10.36
CA LYS A 220 17.72 6.51 9.91
C LYS A 220 17.70 7.60 8.85
N THR A 221 16.78 7.56 7.90
CA THR A 221 16.70 8.60 6.87
C THR A 221 16.18 9.90 7.44
N SER A 222 15.26 9.86 8.42
CA SER A 222 14.75 11.07 9.08
C SER A 222 15.80 11.83 9.89
N GLU A 223 16.82 11.14 10.39
CA GLU A 223 17.95 11.75 11.10
C GLU A 223 18.91 12.51 10.16
N THR A 224 18.93 12.16 8.86
CA THR A 224 19.97 12.61 7.91
C THR A 224 19.43 13.48 6.78
N PHE A 225 18.23 13.18 6.28
CA PHE A 225 17.64 13.88 5.14
C PHE A 225 16.47 14.73 5.60
N GLU A 226 16.61 16.05 5.47
CA GLU A 226 15.48 16.97 5.64
C GLU A 226 14.60 16.93 4.39
N THR A 227 13.63 16.01 4.39
CA THR A 227 12.69 15.87 3.28
C THR A 227 11.55 16.87 3.41
N VAL A 228 11.31 17.62 2.34
CA VAL A 228 10.10 18.46 2.20
C VAL A 228 9.09 17.79 1.28
N GLU A 229 7.85 18.26 1.35
CA GLU A 229 6.83 17.91 0.36
C GLU A 229 7.29 18.31 -1.04
N LEU A 230 7.04 17.44 -2.02
CA LEU A 230 7.35 17.74 -3.41
C LEU A 230 6.48 18.93 -3.87
N PRO A 231 6.91 19.75 -4.85
CA PRO A 231 6.12 20.89 -5.33
C PRO A 231 4.68 20.56 -5.77
N ARG A 232 4.41 19.29 -6.10
CA ARG A 232 3.08 18.77 -6.43
C ARG A 232 2.21 18.48 -5.20
N GLU A 233 2.82 18.17 -4.07
CA GLU A 233 2.14 17.85 -2.82
C GLU A 233 1.69 19.12 -2.09
N THR A 234 2.44 20.22 -2.25
CA THR A 234 2.10 21.55 -1.71
C THR A 234 1.04 22.31 -2.53
N GLY A 235 0.76 21.85 -3.76
CA GLY A 235 -0.22 22.46 -4.66
C GLY A 235 -1.59 21.82 -4.52
N THR A 236 -2.31 22.14 -3.44
CA THR A 236 -3.76 21.90 -3.28
C THR A 236 -4.50 23.21 -3.16
#